data_AF-A0A3Q9W103-F1
#
_entry.id   AF-A0A3Q9W103-F1
#
_cell.length_a   1.000
_cell.length_b   1.000
_cell.length_c   1.000
_cell.angle_alpha   90.00
_cell.angle_beta   90.00
_cell.angle_gamma   90.00
#
_symmetry.space_group_name_H-M   'P 1'
#
loop_
_entity.id
_entity.type
_entity.pdbx_description
1 polymer ?
#
loop_
_entity_poly.entity_id
_entity_poly.type
_entity_poly.pdbx_seq_one_letter_code
_entity_poly.pdbx_strand_id
1 'polypeptide(L)'
;MTSRFISWSPAGDALAAATQDGVIVYNLEGGARHIQTQYPVLEILQWSDKQTLLVLVPELGAQRLYQLHLHNGRFMKVSDRDLLWAVSTPNKEIVVLDKEHRIWIGDKEVSGLAKQLERPYFSLHDGALYGVSPDRKLWRYHLDDDVLSDIAQLPVGARYVSDVNGEQALLTYMMQLNRELVSFSVQ
;
A
#
# COMPACT_ATOMS: atom_id res chain seq x y z
N MET A 1 -13.43 0.10 -1.42
CA MET A 1 -12.59 -1.06 -1.05
C MET A 1 -11.25 -0.83 -1.70
N THR A 2 -10.16 -0.79 -0.92
CA THR A 2 -8.81 -0.85 -1.48
C THR A 2 -8.47 -2.34 -1.61
N SER A 3 -7.95 -2.75 -2.77
CA SER A 3 -7.59 -4.15 -3.02
C SER A 3 -6.27 -4.49 -2.33
N ARG A 4 -6.24 -4.48 -0.99
CA ARG A 4 -5.06 -4.88 -0.20
C ARG A 4 -4.82 -6.39 -0.19
N PHE A 5 -5.51 -7.12 -1.06
CA PHE A 5 -5.37 -8.55 -1.23
C PHE A 5 -4.57 -8.90 -2.47
N ILE A 6 -4.33 -7.96 -3.39
CA ILE A 6 -3.69 -8.22 -4.69
C ILE A 6 -2.68 -7.11 -5.01
N SER A 7 -1.50 -7.48 -5.53
CA SER A 7 -0.45 -6.52 -5.91
C SER A 7 0.31 -6.96 -7.17
N TRP A 8 0.61 -6.00 -8.05
CA TRP A 8 1.44 -6.17 -9.24
C TRP A 8 2.91 -6.38 -8.86
N SER A 9 3.53 -7.38 -9.49
CA SER A 9 4.97 -7.55 -9.41
C SER A 9 5.72 -6.34 -9.97
N PRO A 10 6.95 -6.06 -9.53
CA PRO A 10 7.71 -4.90 -10.00
C PRO A 10 7.98 -4.89 -11.51
N ALA A 11 8.01 -6.08 -12.14
CA ALA A 11 8.19 -6.21 -13.59
C ALA A 11 6.89 -6.10 -14.39
N GLY A 12 5.73 -6.08 -13.70
CA GLY A 12 4.41 -6.00 -14.34
C GLY A 12 3.96 -7.28 -15.04
N ASP A 13 4.67 -8.40 -14.87
CA ASP A 13 4.41 -9.68 -15.53
C ASP A 13 3.66 -10.69 -14.64
N ALA A 14 3.52 -10.39 -13.35
CA ALA A 14 2.80 -11.22 -12.39
C ALA A 14 1.94 -10.43 -11.39
N LEU A 15 0.96 -11.11 -10.80
CA LEU A 15 0.10 -10.65 -9.71
C LEU A 15 0.25 -11.59 -8.51
N ALA A 16 0.42 -11.04 -7.30
CA ALA A 16 0.30 -11.80 -6.06
C ALA A 16 -1.07 -11.56 -5.43
N ALA A 17 -1.70 -12.61 -4.91
CA ALA A 17 -2.97 -12.54 -4.19
C ALA A 17 -2.87 -13.27 -2.83
N ALA A 18 -3.34 -12.62 -1.77
CA ALA A 18 -3.40 -13.19 -0.42
C ALA A 18 -4.45 -14.31 -0.34
N THR A 19 -4.12 -15.39 0.37
CA THR A 19 -5.02 -16.52 0.64
C THR A 19 -4.99 -16.93 2.12
N GLN A 20 -5.93 -17.80 2.51
CA GLN A 20 -6.01 -18.30 3.88
C GLN A 20 -4.81 -19.19 4.28
N ASP A 21 -4.12 -19.76 3.30
CA ASP A 21 -2.99 -20.68 3.46
C ASP A 21 -1.66 -20.14 2.89
N GLY A 22 -1.65 -18.87 2.45
CA GLY A 22 -0.47 -18.16 2.02
C GLY A 22 -0.73 -17.16 0.91
N VAL A 23 -0.09 -17.36 -0.25
CA VAL A 23 -0.18 -16.45 -1.40
C VAL A 23 -0.25 -17.24 -2.70
N ILE A 24 -1.08 -16.82 -3.64
CA ILE A 24 -1.02 -17.29 -5.04
C ILE A 24 -0.35 -16.22 -5.89
N VAL A 25 0.64 -16.62 -6.69
CA VAL A 25 1.26 -15.76 -7.70
C VAL A 25 0.79 -16.21 -9.09
N TYR A 26 0.08 -15.34 -9.79
CA TYR A 26 -0.36 -15.53 -11.17
C TYR A 26 0.64 -14.90 -12.14
N ASN A 27 1.08 -15.66 -13.13
CA ASN A 27 1.81 -15.11 -14.28
C ASN A 27 0.78 -14.65 -15.32
N LEU A 28 0.94 -13.44 -15.85
CA LEU A 28 0.02 -12.91 -16.87
C LEU A 28 0.10 -13.63 -18.21
N GLU A 29 1.23 -14.25 -18.53
CA GLU A 29 1.38 -15.11 -19.70
C GLU A 29 0.70 -16.47 -19.51
N GLY A 30 0.23 -16.76 -18.28
CA GLY A 30 -0.51 -17.95 -17.93
C GLY A 30 0.15 -18.75 -16.82
N GLY A 31 -0.70 -19.44 -16.05
CA GLY A 31 -0.29 -20.27 -14.91
C GLY A 31 -0.30 -19.53 -13.57
N ALA A 32 -0.30 -20.31 -12.51
CA ALA A 32 -0.29 -19.81 -11.14
C ALA A 32 0.55 -20.74 -10.27
N ARG A 33 1.23 -20.16 -9.28
CA ARG A 33 1.98 -20.90 -8.26
C ARG A 33 1.45 -20.53 -6.89
N HIS A 34 1.03 -21.54 -6.14
CA HIS A 34 0.64 -21.36 -4.75
C HIS A 34 1.87 -21.46 -3.84
N ILE A 35 2.02 -20.49 -2.95
CA ILE A 35 3.06 -20.38 -1.94
C ILE A 35 2.41 -20.67 -0.61
N GLN A 36 2.50 -21.93 -0.17
CA GLN A 36 2.02 -22.29 1.15
C GLN A 36 2.95 -21.69 2.21
N THR A 37 2.35 -21.09 3.23
CA THR A 37 3.06 -20.45 4.33
C THR A 37 2.65 -21.06 5.67
N GLN A 38 3.45 -20.82 6.71
CA GLN A 38 3.14 -21.30 8.06
C GLN A 38 1.89 -20.63 8.66
N TYR A 39 1.61 -19.39 8.25
CA TYR A 39 0.52 -18.55 8.72
C TYR A 39 -0.23 -17.93 7.54
N PRO A 40 -1.53 -17.62 7.66
CA PRO A 40 -2.29 -16.91 6.63
C PRO A 40 -1.68 -15.55 6.29
N VAL A 41 -1.82 -15.11 5.04
CA VAL A 41 -1.55 -13.73 4.65
C VAL A 41 -2.87 -12.98 4.60
N LEU A 42 -3.00 -11.91 5.39
CA LEU A 42 -4.23 -11.11 5.47
C LEU A 42 -4.24 -10.04 4.38
N GLU A 43 -3.12 -9.35 4.22
CA GLU A 43 -2.96 -8.27 3.24
C GLU A 43 -1.57 -8.35 2.59
N ILE A 44 -1.53 -8.03 1.29
CA ILE A 44 -0.30 -7.76 0.55
C ILE A 44 -0.22 -6.25 0.38
N LEU A 45 0.78 -5.63 1.02
CA LEU A 45 0.96 -4.18 0.97
C LEU A 45 1.74 -3.79 -0.29
N GLN A 46 2.82 -4.51 -0.61
CA GLN A 46 3.68 -4.24 -1.76
C GLN A 46 4.55 -5.46 -2.10
N TRP A 47 5.06 -5.54 -3.32
CA TRP A 47 6.29 -6.27 -3.61
C TRP A 47 7.51 -5.43 -3.21
N SER A 48 8.37 -5.95 -2.33
CA SER A 48 9.63 -5.26 -1.98
C SER A 48 10.75 -5.56 -2.98
N ASP A 49 10.71 -6.74 -3.61
CA ASP A 49 11.55 -7.11 -4.75
C ASP A 49 10.89 -8.24 -5.56
N LYS A 50 11.59 -8.81 -6.55
CA LYS A 50 11.06 -9.89 -7.42
C LYS A 50 10.67 -11.18 -6.68
N GLN A 51 11.15 -11.40 -5.47
CA GLN A 51 10.97 -12.64 -4.70
C GLN A 51 10.42 -12.40 -3.29
N THR A 52 10.09 -11.16 -2.95
CA THR A 52 9.72 -10.79 -1.59
C THR A 52 8.51 -9.88 -1.58
N LEU A 53 7.51 -10.26 -0.79
CA LEU A 53 6.33 -9.44 -0.51
C LEU A 53 6.43 -8.83 0.86
N LEU A 54 5.92 -7.60 1.00
CA LEU A 54 5.62 -6.99 2.28
C LEU A 54 4.14 -7.27 2.61
N VAL A 55 3.90 -7.97 3.71
CA VAL A 55 2.59 -8.54 4.04
C VAL A 55 2.20 -8.32 5.50
N LEU A 56 0.89 -8.33 5.76
CA LEU A 56 0.33 -8.40 7.11
C LEU A 56 -0.10 -9.82 7.44
N VAL A 57 0.39 -10.32 8.57
CA VAL A 57 0.18 -11.70 9.06
C VAL A 57 -0.45 -11.63 10.46
N PRO A 58 -1.39 -12.52 10.82
CA PRO A 58 -1.94 -12.55 12.17
C PRO A 58 -0.92 -13.10 13.16
N GLU A 59 -0.69 -12.39 14.27
CA GLU A 59 0.20 -12.80 15.35
C GLU A 59 -0.40 -12.35 16.69
N LEU A 60 -0.65 -13.31 17.59
CA LEU A 60 -1.17 -13.05 18.95
C LEU A 60 -2.40 -12.11 19.02
N GLY A 61 -3.30 -12.21 18.05
CA GLY A 61 -4.53 -11.40 17.98
C GLY A 61 -4.37 -10.03 17.33
N ALA A 62 -3.18 -9.70 16.82
CA ALA A 62 -2.89 -8.48 16.08
C ALA A 62 -2.36 -8.77 14.66
N GLN A 63 -2.22 -7.73 13.85
CA GLN A 63 -1.62 -7.83 12.51
C GLN A 63 -0.19 -7.30 12.58
N ARG A 64 0.76 -8.07 12.05
CA ARG A 64 2.18 -7.75 12.12
C ARG A 64 2.79 -7.72 10.73
N LEU A 65 3.79 -6.86 10.56
CA LEU A 65 4.46 -6.65 9.30
C LEU A 65 5.57 -7.66 9.09
N TYR A 66 5.51 -8.37 7.96
CA TYR A 66 6.48 -9.37 7.58
C TYR A 66 6.94 -9.17 6.14
N GLN A 67 8.19 -9.55 5.89
CA GLN A 67 8.65 -9.91 4.56
C GLN A 67 8.39 -11.39 4.33
N LEU A 68 7.72 -11.73 3.23
CA LEU A 68 7.46 -13.10 2.79
C LEU A 68 8.31 -13.41 1.56
N HIS A 69 9.20 -14.40 1.67
CA HIS A 69 9.95 -14.89 0.52
C HIS A 69 9.16 -15.91 -0.28
N LEU A 70 8.95 -15.61 -1.56
CA LEU A 70 8.13 -16.40 -2.48
C LEU A 70 8.78 -17.72 -2.91
N HIS A 71 10.09 -17.88 -2.74
CA HIS A 71 10.79 -19.13 -3.06
C HIS A 71 10.40 -20.26 -2.09
N ASN A 72 10.32 -19.97 -0.79
CA ASN A 72 10.18 -20.99 0.26
C ASN A 72 9.07 -20.70 1.28
N GLY A 73 8.27 -19.64 1.09
CA GLY A 73 7.19 -19.28 1.99
C GLY A 73 7.66 -18.77 3.37
N ARG A 74 8.95 -18.42 3.50
CA ARG A 74 9.52 -18.00 4.79
C ARG A 74 9.16 -16.55 5.12
N PHE A 75 8.70 -16.35 6.34
CA PHE A 75 8.47 -15.02 6.92
C PHE A 75 9.71 -14.49 7.65
N MET A 76 9.97 -13.19 7.52
CA MET A 76 10.91 -12.42 8.35
C MET A 76 10.18 -11.23 8.93
N LYS A 77 10.15 -11.13 10.26
CA LYS A 77 9.43 -10.05 10.95
C LYS A 77 10.13 -8.72 10.69
N VAL A 78 9.34 -7.72 10.30
CA VAL A 78 9.83 -6.36 10.02
C VAL A 78 9.49 -5.41 11.16
N SER A 79 8.27 -5.50 11.68
CA SER A 79 7.79 -4.56 12.70
C SER A 79 6.72 -5.17 13.60
N ASP A 80 6.78 -4.78 14.87
CA ASP A 80 5.79 -5.09 15.90
C ASP A 80 4.65 -4.09 15.98
N ARG A 81 4.72 -3.00 15.20
CA ARG A 81 3.72 -1.94 15.21
C ARG A 81 2.41 -2.43 14.59
N ASP A 82 1.30 -1.91 15.10
CA ASP A 82 0.02 -2.02 14.41
C ASP A 82 -0.02 -1.00 13.27
N LEU A 83 -0.12 -1.49 12.03
CA LEU A 83 0.05 -0.65 10.84
C LEU A 83 -1.26 -0.47 10.06
N LEU A 84 -1.34 0.67 9.36
CA LEU A 84 -2.31 0.95 8.32
C LEU A 84 -1.73 0.76 6.93
N TRP A 85 -0.44 1.06 6.75
CA TRP A 85 0.26 1.02 5.47
C TRP A 85 1.77 0.84 5.65
N ALA A 86 2.44 0.31 4.64
CA ALA A 86 3.89 0.26 4.58
C ALA A 86 4.39 0.12 3.15
N VAL A 87 5.57 0.66 2.88
CA VAL A 87 6.28 0.54 1.59
C VAL A 87 7.75 0.25 1.83
N SER A 88 8.38 -0.47 0.91
CA SER A 88 9.82 -0.71 0.93
C SER A 88 10.53 0.26 0.00
N THR A 89 11.56 0.91 0.53
CA THR A 89 12.50 1.75 -0.21
C THR A 89 13.45 0.93 -1.09
N PRO A 90 14.09 1.56 -2.10
CA PRO A 90 15.14 0.91 -2.89
C PRO A 90 16.32 0.38 -2.06
N ASN A 91 16.66 1.05 -0.95
CA ASN A 91 17.69 0.63 0.01
C ASN A 91 17.17 -0.38 1.06
N LYS A 92 15.96 -0.92 0.89
CA LYS A 92 15.31 -1.93 1.76
C LYS A 92 14.94 -1.46 3.16
N GLU A 93 15.01 -0.16 3.44
CA GLU A 93 14.33 0.42 4.58
C GLU A 93 12.82 0.39 4.37
N ILE A 94 12.07 0.25 5.45
CA ILE A 94 10.61 0.22 5.39
C ILE A 94 10.07 1.52 5.96
N VAL A 95 9.23 2.19 5.18
CA VAL A 95 8.43 3.31 5.65
C VAL A 95 7.07 2.77 6.06
N VAL A 96 6.64 3.08 7.27
CA VAL A 96 5.36 2.59 7.82
C VAL A 96 4.46 3.74 8.25
N LEU A 97 3.15 3.54 8.09
CA LEU A 97 2.09 4.31 8.73
C LEU A 97 1.43 3.45 9.79
N ASP A 98 1.53 3.84 11.05
CA ASP A 98 0.88 3.11 12.15
C ASP A 98 -0.60 3.47 12.32
N LYS A 99 -1.33 2.71 13.15
CA LYS A 99 -2.74 2.96 13.46
C LYS A 99 -2.97 4.24 14.27
N GLU A 100 -1.93 4.75 14.94
CA GLU A 100 -1.95 6.06 15.59
C GLU A 100 -1.73 7.23 14.60
N HIS A 101 -1.66 6.94 13.29
CA HIS A 101 -1.42 7.92 12.23
C HIS A 101 -0.08 8.64 12.37
N ARG A 102 0.99 7.88 12.66
CA ARG A 102 2.38 8.35 12.62
C ARG A 102 3.12 7.64 11.49
N ILE A 103 3.97 8.40 10.79
CA ILE A 103 4.84 7.86 9.75
C ILE A 103 6.23 7.63 10.34
N TRP A 104 6.79 6.46 10.10
CA TRP A 104 8.13 6.09 10.55
C TRP A 104 8.98 5.64 9.37
N ILE A 105 10.24 6.08 9.33
CA ILE A 105 11.27 5.57 8.43
C ILE A 105 12.30 4.89 9.32
N GLY A 106 12.36 3.55 9.28
CA GLY A 106 13.06 2.79 10.31
C GLY A 106 12.50 3.13 11.70
N ASP A 107 13.37 3.65 12.58
CA ASP A 107 13.00 4.06 13.94
C ASP A 107 12.69 5.56 14.09
N LYS A 108 12.86 6.36 13.02
CA LYS A 108 12.63 7.81 13.05
C LYS A 108 11.17 8.13 12.70
N GLU A 109 10.46 8.83 13.59
CA GLU A 109 9.15 9.40 13.28
C GLU A 109 9.30 10.65 12.40
N VAL A 110 8.53 10.73 11.31
CA VAL A 110 8.42 11.91 10.45
C VAL A 110 7.19 12.71 10.87
N SER A 111 7.42 13.62 11.83
CA SER A 111 6.36 14.43 12.43
C SER A 111 5.61 15.27 11.39
N GLY A 112 4.28 15.25 11.46
CA GLY A 112 3.42 16.10 10.64
C GLY A 112 3.13 15.58 9.22
N LEU A 113 3.93 14.66 8.68
CA LEU A 113 3.69 14.11 7.34
C LEU A 113 2.38 13.33 7.26
N ALA A 114 2.02 12.58 8.31
CA ALA A 114 0.76 11.85 8.35
C ALA A 114 -0.49 12.76 8.29
N LYS A 115 -0.38 14.02 8.73
CA LYS A 115 -1.47 15.00 8.63
C LYS A 115 -1.70 15.47 7.19
N GLN A 116 -0.74 15.23 6.32
CA GLN A 116 -0.84 15.51 4.88
C GLN A 116 -1.58 14.39 4.14
N LEU A 117 -2.20 13.41 4.80
CA LEU A 117 -2.87 12.31 4.12
C LEU A 117 -4.41 12.43 4.20
N GLU A 118 -5.10 12.52 3.05
CA GLU A 118 -6.58 12.39 2.93
C GLU A 118 -7.02 10.96 3.27
N ARG A 119 -6.17 9.98 2.93
CA ARG A 119 -6.34 8.55 3.21
C ARG A 119 -5.02 7.96 3.67
N PRO A 120 -5.05 6.87 4.45
CA PRO A 120 -3.84 6.24 4.98
C PRO A 120 -3.08 5.44 3.91
N TYR A 121 -2.72 6.09 2.81
CA TYR A 121 -2.00 5.52 1.67
C TYR A 121 -1.04 6.55 1.11
N PHE A 122 0.18 6.09 0.84
CA PHE A 122 1.16 6.80 0.04
C PHE A 122 1.86 5.83 -0.88
N SER A 123 2.33 6.35 -2.01
CA SER A 123 3.19 5.62 -2.94
C SER A 123 4.64 6.06 -2.71
N LEU A 124 5.57 5.20 -3.10
CA LEU A 124 7.00 5.50 -3.06
C LEU A 124 7.57 5.36 -4.46
N HIS A 125 8.27 6.39 -4.92
CA HIS A 125 9.00 6.35 -6.18
C HIS A 125 10.26 7.20 -6.07
N ASP A 126 11.38 6.65 -6.51
CA ASP A 126 12.68 7.34 -6.57
C ASP A 126 13.06 8.08 -5.28
N GLY A 127 13.00 7.37 -4.14
CA GLY A 127 13.36 7.95 -2.84
C GLY A 127 12.38 8.99 -2.30
N ALA A 128 11.20 9.15 -2.91
CA ALA A 128 10.21 10.12 -2.47
C ALA A 128 8.84 9.48 -2.22
N LEU A 129 8.20 9.88 -1.13
CA LEU A 129 6.82 9.52 -0.81
C LEU A 129 5.88 10.49 -1.49
N TYR A 130 4.76 9.96 -1.99
CA TYR A 130 3.72 10.72 -2.64
C TYR A 130 2.38 10.44 -1.97
N GLY A 131 1.62 11.50 -1.73
CA GLY A 131 0.29 11.38 -1.14
C GLY A 131 -0.63 12.51 -1.59
N VAL A 132 -1.87 12.42 -1.14
CA VAL A 132 -2.88 13.45 -1.36
C VAL A 132 -3.25 14.05 -0.02
N SER A 133 -3.20 15.37 0.09
CA SER A 133 -3.59 16.09 1.31
C SER A 133 -5.10 16.24 1.48
N PRO A 134 -5.58 16.53 2.70
CA PRO A 134 -7.01 16.81 2.93
C PRO A 134 -7.57 17.97 2.09
N ASP A 135 -6.75 18.97 1.74
CA ASP A 135 -7.08 20.05 0.81
C ASP A 135 -6.86 19.69 -0.66
N ARG A 136 -6.62 18.40 -0.94
CA ARG A 136 -6.50 17.77 -2.26
C ARG A 136 -5.31 18.26 -3.07
N LYS A 137 -4.17 18.46 -2.44
CA LYS A 137 -2.91 18.66 -3.13
C LYS A 137 -2.19 17.33 -3.26
N LEU A 138 -1.67 17.07 -4.46
CA LEU A 138 -0.61 16.09 -4.63
C LEU A 138 0.65 16.69 -4.01
N TRP A 139 1.23 15.99 -3.05
CA TRP A 139 2.49 16.37 -2.44
C TRP A 139 3.53 15.28 -2.62
N ARG A 140 4.79 15.69 -2.52
CA ARG A 140 5.97 14.83 -2.50
C ARG A 140 6.81 15.14 -1.28
N TYR A 141 7.28 14.09 -0.61
CA TYR A 141 8.25 14.17 0.48
C TYR A 141 9.51 13.40 0.09
N HIS A 142 10.63 14.10 -0.04
CA HIS A 142 11.92 13.48 -0.32
C HIS A 142 12.53 12.91 0.96
N LEU A 143 12.94 11.63 0.92
CA LEU A 143 13.45 10.93 2.11
C LEU A 143 14.86 11.37 2.50
N ASP A 144 15.67 11.83 1.54
CA ASP A 144 17.09 12.14 1.76
C ASP A 144 17.31 13.50 2.44
N ASP A 145 16.50 14.51 2.11
CA ASP A 145 16.64 15.88 2.60
C ASP A 145 15.47 16.34 3.48
N ASP A 146 14.52 15.44 3.77
CA ASP A 146 13.31 15.70 4.56
C ASP A 146 12.44 16.85 4.00
N VAL A 147 12.44 17.07 2.67
CA VAL A 147 11.70 18.17 2.03
C VAL A 147 10.30 17.73 1.59
N LEU A 148 9.28 18.39 2.15
CA LEU A 148 7.88 18.33 1.67
C LEU A 148 7.61 19.43 0.64
N SER A 149 7.00 19.08 -0.49
CA SER A 149 6.60 20.02 -1.54
C SER A 149 5.21 19.70 -2.09
N ASP A 150 4.41 20.74 -2.31
CA ASP A 150 3.18 20.64 -3.09
C ASP A 150 3.53 20.57 -4.58
N ILE A 151 2.99 19.59 -5.30
CA ILE A 151 3.21 19.40 -6.74
C ILE A 151 2.07 20.02 -7.54
N ALA A 152 0.83 19.71 -7.16
CA ALA A 152 -0.35 20.12 -7.93
C ALA A 152 -1.62 20.11 -7.07
N GLN A 153 -2.59 20.95 -7.46
CA GLN A 153 -3.96 20.86 -6.94
C GLN A 153 -4.72 19.78 -7.73
N LEU A 154 -5.36 18.85 -7.01
CA LEU A 154 -6.15 17.77 -7.59
C LEU A 154 -7.65 18.08 -7.61
N PRO A 155 -8.41 17.49 -8.55
CA PRO A 155 -9.86 17.59 -8.60
C PRO A 155 -10.54 16.92 -7.38
N VAL A 156 -11.79 17.31 -7.10
CA VAL A 156 -12.53 16.92 -5.89
C VAL A 156 -12.69 15.41 -5.67
N GLY A 157 -12.72 14.62 -6.76
CA GLY A 157 -12.85 13.17 -6.68
C GLY A 157 -11.54 12.42 -6.43
N ALA A 158 -10.37 13.07 -6.52
CA ALA A 158 -9.10 12.41 -6.27
C ALA A 158 -8.96 12.07 -4.77
N ARG A 159 -8.62 10.82 -4.45
CA ARG A 159 -8.55 10.32 -3.07
C ARG A 159 -7.13 10.04 -2.62
N TYR A 160 -6.40 9.24 -3.37
CA TYR A 160 -5.03 8.88 -3.02
C TYR A 160 -4.23 8.51 -4.26
N VAL A 161 -2.90 8.61 -4.13
CA VAL A 161 -1.95 8.12 -5.12
C VAL A 161 -1.91 6.61 -5.00
N SER A 162 -2.27 5.92 -6.08
CA SER A 162 -2.22 4.46 -6.16
C SER A 162 -0.83 3.99 -6.58
N ASP A 163 -0.20 4.71 -7.50
CA ASP A 163 1.16 4.43 -7.95
C ASP A 163 1.82 5.67 -8.59
N VAL A 164 3.15 5.66 -8.71
CA VAL A 164 3.93 6.70 -9.40
C VAL A 164 5.01 6.04 -10.26
N ASN A 165 5.14 6.52 -11.49
CA ASN A 165 6.16 6.05 -12.44
C ASN A 165 6.71 7.24 -13.24
N GLY A 166 7.93 7.67 -12.89
CA GLY A 166 8.58 8.83 -13.51
C GLY A 166 7.75 10.10 -13.31
N GLU A 167 7.35 10.74 -14.42
CA GLU A 167 6.58 11.98 -14.39
C GLU A 167 5.05 11.77 -14.28
N GLN A 168 4.60 10.51 -14.17
CA GLN A 168 3.17 10.18 -14.14
C GLN A 168 2.75 9.62 -12.79
N ALA A 169 1.63 10.11 -12.27
CA ALA A 169 0.99 9.60 -11.06
C ALA A 169 -0.36 8.96 -11.42
N LEU A 170 -0.58 7.73 -10.95
CA LEU A 170 -1.87 7.07 -11.02
C LEU A 170 -2.66 7.39 -9.75
N LEU A 171 -3.85 7.98 -9.92
CA LEU A 171 -4.71 8.38 -8.80
C LEU A 171 -5.95 7.49 -8.73
N THR A 172 -6.33 7.10 -7.52
CA THR A 172 -7.70 6.61 -7.30
C THR A 172 -8.65 7.79 -7.27
N TYR A 173 -9.58 7.80 -8.23
CA TYR A 173 -10.63 8.79 -8.36
C TYR A 173 -11.98 8.19 -7.95
N MET A 174 -12.69 8.87 -7.06
CA MET A 174 -14.04 8.52 -6.65
C MET A 174 -15.04 9.48 -7.28
N MET A 175 -15.81 8.99 -8.24
CA MET A 175 -17.02 9.65 -8.69
C MET A 175 -18.11 9.43 -7.62
N GLN A 176 -18.88 10.47 -7.30
CA GLN A 176 -20.02 10.33 -6.41
C GLN A 176 -20.96 9.24 -6.94
N LEU A 177 -21.48 8.40 -6.04
CA LEU A 177 -22.57 7.49 -6.37
C LEU A 177 -23.82 8.35 -6.64
N ASN A 178 -24.32 8.37 -7.88
CA ASN A 178 -25.67 8.90 -8.13
C ASN A 178 -26.66 8.00 -7.38
N ARG A 179 -27.26 8.53 -6.30
CA ARG A 179 -28.32 7.83 -5.56
C ARG A 179 -29.65 8.45 -5.94
N GLU A 180 -30.35 7.83 -6.89
CA GLU A 180 -31.75 8.14 -7.17
C GLU A 180 -32.63 7.34 -6.21
N LEU A 181 -33.46 8.03 -5.44
CA LEU A 181 -34.50 7.42 -4.61
C LEU A 181 -35.80 7.51 -5.37
N VAL A 182 -36.33 6.36 -5.77
CA VAL A 182 -37.63 6.24 -6.45
C VAL A 182 -38.58 5.52 -5.51
N SER A 183 -39.76 6.11 -5.28
CA SER A 183 -40.88 5.44 -4.61
C SER A 183 -41.94 5.09 -5.64
N PHE A 184 -42.60 3.95 -5.45
CA PHE A 184 -43.77 3.53 -6.20
C PHE A 184 -44.80 2.94 -5.24
N SER A 185 -46.08 3.12 -5.55
CA SER A 185 -47.16 2.51 -4.78
C SER A 185 -47.20 1.01 -5.03
N VAL A 186 -47.12 0.23 -3.96
CA VAL A 186 -47.38 -1.21 -4.00
C VAL A 186 -48.85 -1.39 -3.58
N GLN A 187 -49.68 -1.87 -4.51
CA GLN A 187 -51.07 -2.25 -4.23
C GLN A 187 -51.11 -3.52 -3.37
#